data_AF-A0A7Y3B6X8-F1
#
_entry.id   AF-A0A7Y3B6X8-F1
#
_cell.length_a   1.000
_cell.length_b   1.000
_cell.length_c   1.000
_cell.angle_alpha   90.00
_cell.angle_beta   90.00
_cell.angle_gamma   90.00
#
_symmetry.space_group_name_H-M   'P 1'
#
loop_
_entity.id
_entity.type
_entity.pdbx_description
1 polymer ?
#
loop_
_entity_poly.entity_id
_entity_poly.type
_entity_poly.pdbx_seq_one_letter_code
_entity_poly.pdbx_strand_id
1 'polypeptide(L)' 'MNELALLPLEDLPSVGLADLNNEAALLTRKDRKYLVPLEVARVLLAQDGLLVLEIDGRRSFRYESVYFDTPDRVSYLAA' A
#
# COMPACT_ATOMS: atom_id res chain seq x y z
N MET A 1 -9.50 -18.55 4.02
CA MET A 1 -10.29 -17.35 3.67
C MET A 1 -9.32 -16.18 3.80
N ASN A 2 -9.06 -15.40 2.74
CA ASN A 2 -8.02 -14.36 2.76
C ASN A 2 -8.49 -13.20 3.65
N GLU A 3 -7.85 -12.93 4.78
CA GLU A 3 -8.30 -11.92 5.77
C GLU A 3 -8.33 -10.50 5.20
N LEU A 4 -7.54 -10.23 4.15
CA LEU A 4 -7.55 -8.97 3.39
C LEU A 4 -8.79 -8.80 2.48
N ALA A 5 -9.48 -9.89 2.13
CA ALA A 5 -10.73 -9.81 1.35
C ALA A 5 -11.91 -9.25 2.17
N LEU A 6 -11.66 -8.86 3.43
CA LEU A 6 -12.64 -8.32 4.38
C LEU A 6 -12.47 -6.80 4.61
N LEU A 7 -11.62 -6.12 3.84
CA LEU A 7 -11.50 -4.66 3.90
C LEU A 7 -12.46 -4.02 2.86
N PRO A 8 -13.19 -2.95 3.20
CA PRO A 8 -14.21 -2.34 2.34
C PRO A 8 -13.59 -1.45 1.24
N LEU A 9 -12.61 -1.97 0.50
CA LEU A 9 -11.89 -1.21 -0.53
C LEU A 9 -12.79 -0.82 -1.71
N GLU A 10 -13.84 -1.58 -1.96
CA GLU A 10 -14.81 -1.30 -3.03
C GLU A 10 -15.70 -0.08 -2.70
N ASP A 11 -15.89 0.22 -1.42
CA ASP A 11 -16.76 1.32 -0.97
C ASP A 11 -16.03 2.67 -0.96
N LEU A 12 -14.69 2.66 -1.07
CA LEU A 12 -13.88 3.87 -1.11
C LEU A 12 -13.87 4.52 -2.50
N PRO A 13 -13.85 5.86 -2.59
CA PRO A 13 -13.62 6.55 -3.86
C PRO A 13 -12.24 6.20 -4.42
N SER A 14 -12.15 6.01 -5.73
CA SER A 14 -10.92 5.59 -6.41
C SER A 14 -10.04 6.77 -6.84
N VAL A 15 -8.73 6.54 -6.92
CA VAL A 15 -7.75 7.42 -7.57
C VAL A 15 -6.90 6.60 -8.55
N GLY A 16 -6.62 7.16 -9.73
CA GLY A 16 -5.74 6.55 -10.72
C GLY A 16 -4.26 6.78 -10.39
N LEU A 17 -3.38 5.89 -10.86
CA LEU A 17 -1.94 6.01 -10.64
C LEU A 17 -1.35 7.32 -11.21
N ALA A 18 -1.84 7.77 -12.37
CA ALA A 18 -1.40 9.01 -12.99
C ALA A 18 -1.72 10.22 -12.11
N ASP A 19 -2.96 10.32 -11.62
CA ASP A 19 -3.41 11.41 -10.76
C ASP A 19 -2.66 11.41 -9.42
N LEU A 20 -2.52 10.24 -8.79
CA LEU A 20 -1.75 10.08 -7.57
C LEU A 20 -0.30 10.54 -7.72
N ASN A 21 0.36 10.20 -8.83
CA ASN A 21 1.73 10.61 -9.09
C ASN A 21 1.85 12.11 -9.37
N ASN A 22 0.90 12.70 -10.09
CA ASN A 22 0.90 14.14 -10.36
C ASN A 22 0.81 14.96 -9.07
N GLU A 23 -0.05 14.56 -8.13
CA GLU A 23 -0.14 15.20 -6.81
C GLU A 23 1.13 14.97 -5.97
N ALA A 24 1.66 13.75 -5.98
CA ALA A 24 2.82 13.39 -5.16
C ALA A 24 4.15 14.00 -5.64
N ALA A 25 4.27 14.38 -6.92
CA ALA A 25 5.51 14.86 -7.53
C ALA A 25 6.05 16.15 -6.90
N LEU A 26 5.18 16.96 -6.27
CA LEU A 26 5.55 18.23 -5.64
C LEU A 26 5.86 18.10 -4.14
N LEU A 27 5.80 16.88 -3.59
CA LEU A 27 5.89 16.64 -2.15
C LEU A 27 7.26 16.08 -1.76
N THR A 28 7.80 16.57 -0.64
CA THR A 28 8.90 15.89 0.06
C THR A 28 8.37 14.63 0.72
N ARG A 29 8.75 13.47 0.21
CA ARG A 29 8.26 12.18 0.72
C ARG A 29 8.85 11.87 2.10
N LYS A 30 7.97 11.58 3.06
CA LYS A 30 8.31 11.02 4.38
C LYS A 30 7.53 9.72 4.53
N ASP A 31 8.24 8.61 4.73
CA ASP A 31 7.63 7.30 4.95
C ASP A 31 7.60 6.96 6.45
N ARG A 32 6.46 6.47 6.93
CA ARG A 32 6.30 5.92 8.28
C ARG A 32 5.58 4.59 8.18
N LYS A 33 6.15 3.56 8.79
CA LYS A 33 5.61 2.20 8.78
C LYS A 33 5.12 1.82 10.15
N TYR A 34 3.94 1.23 10.21
CA TYR A 34 3.30 0.77 11.44
C TYR A 34 2.88 -0.69 11.26
N LEU A 35 3.05 -1.50 12.30
CA LEU A 35 2.31 -2.75 12.43
C LEU A 35 0.90 -2.40 12.92
N VAL A 36 -0.12 -2.78 12.15
CA VAL A 36 -1.51 -2.39 12.40
C VAL A 36 -2.37 -3.65 12.54
N PRO A 37 -3.05 -3.86 13.68
CA PRO A 37 -4.03 -4.93 13.79
C PRO A 37 -5.18 -4.76 12.79
N LEU A 38 -5.76 -5.87 12.32
CA LEU A 38 -6.74 -5.84 11.23
C LEU A 38 -8.01 -5.06 11.60
N GLU A 39 -8.46 -5.15 12.85
CA GLU A 39 -9.59 -4.37 13.36
C GLU A 39 -9.33 -2.86 13.35
N VAL A 40 -8.10 -2.44 13.63
CA VAL A 40 -7.69 -1.03 13.54
C VAL A 40 -7.67 -0.58 12.08
N ALA A 41 -7.16 -1.43 11.17
CA ALA A 41 -7.17 -1.14 9.74
C ALA A 41 -8.59 -0.90 9.21
N ARG A 42 -9.59 -1.67 9.65
CA ARG A 42 -11.00 -1.44 9.28
C ARG A 42 -11.52 -0.08 9.77
N VAL A 43 -11.21 0.30 11.00
CA VAL A 43 -11.62 1.61 11.55
C VAL A 43 -10.96 2.76 10.80
N LEU A 44 -9.69 2.61 10.43
CA LEU A 44 -8.98 3.61 9.64
C LEU A 44 -9.60 3.78 8.24
N LEU A 45 -9.98 2.70 7.58
CA LEU A 45 -10.60 2.77 6.25
C LEU A 45 -12.02 3.34 6.26
N ALA A 46 -12.66 3.46 7.43
CA ALA A 46 -13.96 4.11 7.57
C ALA A 46 -13.86 5.65 7.73
N GLN A 47 -12.66 6.21 7.74
CA GLN A 47 -12.46 7.66 7.83
C GLN A 47 -12.71 8.35 6.48
N ASP A 48 -13.24 9.57 6.54
CA ASP A 48 -13.45 10.40 5.35
C ASP A 48 -12.12 10.86 4.73
N GLY A 49 -12.15 11.16 3.42
CA GLY A 49 -11.01 11.72 2.69
C GLY A 49 -9.96 10.70 2.26
N LEU A 50 -10.23 9.41 2.44
CA LEU A 50 -9.40 8.33 1.90
C LEU A 50 -9.79 8.01 0.46
N LEU A 51 -8.77 7.81 -0.38
CA LEU A 51 -8.92 7.32 -1.75
C LEU A 51 -8.21 5.97 -1.87
N VAL A 52 -8.80 5.05 -2.64
CA VAL A 52 -8.19 3.76 -2.97
C VAL A 52 -7.54 3.82 -4.36
N LEU A 53 -6.29 3.37 -4.47
CA LEU A 53 -5.62 3.29 -5.76
C LEU A 53 -6.28 2.20 -6.62
N GLU A 54 -6.68 2.58 -7.84
CA GLU A 54 -7.20 1.67 -8.85
C GLU A 54 -6.29 1.66 -10.09
N ILE A 55 -5.88 0.46 -10.52
CA ILE A 55 -5.07 0.24 -11.72
C ILE A 55 -5.72 -0.87 -12.52
N ASP A 56 -5.99 -0.64 -13.81
CA ASP A 56 -6.63 -1.61 -14.70
C ASP A 56 -7.92 -2.23 -14.14
N GLY A 57 -8.75 -1.41 -13.47
CA GLY A 57 -10.01 -1.82 -12.86
C GLY A 57 -9.86 -2.69 -11.61
N ARG A 58 -8.68 -2.72 -11.00
CA ARG A 58 -8.37 -3.51 -9.81
C ARG A 58 -7.94 -2.62 -8.65
N ARG A 59 -8.43 -2.94 -7.46
CA ARG A 59 -8.09 -2.26 -6.19
C ARG A 59 -7.28 -3.14 -5.25
N SER A 60 -7.15 -4.42 -5.58
CA SER A 60 -6.32 -5.37 -4.86
C SER A 60 -5.48 -6.19 -5.82
N PHE A 61 -4.22 -6.40 -5.45
CA PHE A 61 -3.23 -7.08 -6.27
C PHE A 61 -2.43 -8.02 -5.39
N ARG A 62 -2.02 -9.16 -5.93
CA ARG A 62 -0.94 -9.94 -5.32
C ARG A 62 0.36 -9.28 -5.74
N TYR A 63 1.19 -8.99 -4.75
CA TYR A 63 2.52 -8.45 -4.95
C TYR A 63 3.53 -9.48 -4.44
N GLU A 64 4.55 -9.72 -5.26
CA GLU A 64 5.68 -10.58 -4.93
C GLU A 64 6.95 -9.76 -5.10
N SER A 65 7.90 -9.95 -4.19
CA SER A 65 9.23 -9.37 -4.28
C SER A 65 10.25 -10.47 -4.21
N VAL A 66 11.23 -10.39 -5.11
CA VAL A 66 12.45 -11.19 -5.03
C VAL A 66 13.57 -10.25 -4.60
N TYR A 67 14.10 -10.48 -3.40
CA TYR A 67 15.25 -9.76 -2.89
C TYR A 67 16.52 -10.50 -3.33
N PHE A 68 17.35 -9.84 -4.12
CA PHE A 68 18.65 -10.36 -4.50
C PHE A 68 19.67 -10.03 -3.42
N ASP A 69 20.55 -10.98 -3.16
CA ASP A 69 21.70 -10.82 -2.26
C ASP A 69 22.86 -11.69 -2.77
N THR A 70 24.04 -11.51 -2.20
CA THR A 70 25.21 -12.36 -2.42
C THR A 70 25.24 -13.51 -1.41
N PRO A 71 25.99 -14.62 -1.66
CA PRO A 71 26.09 -15.72 -0.70
C PRO A 71 26.57 -15.31 0.70
N ASP A 72 27.37 -14.25 0.79
CA ASP A 72 27.88 -13.64 2.01
C ASP A 72 26.94 -12.57 2.63
N ARG A 73 25.74 -12.38 2.07
CA ARG A 73 24.64 -11.54 2.63
C ARG A 73 24.97 -10.06 2.73
N VAL A 74 25.70 -9.51 1.75
CA VAL A 74 26.16 -8.12 1.78
C VAL A 74 24.98 -7.15 1.90
N SER A 75 23.88 -7.35 1.17
CA SER A 75 22.74 -6.44 1.21
C SER A 75 21.97 -6.51 2.53
N TYR A 76 21.85 -7.70 3.13
CA TYR A 76 21.23 -7.85 4.46
C TYR A 76 22.04 -7.20 5.59
N LEU A 77 23.37 -7.24 5.49
CA LEU A 77 24.27 -6.72 6.54
C LEU A 77 24.68 -5.27 6.35
N ALA A 78 24.44 -4.68 5.17
CA ALA A 78 24.69 -3.27 4.92
C ALA A 78 23.76 -2.40 5.79
N ALA A 79 24.34 -1.72 6.78
CA ALA A 79 23.67 -0.76 7.65
C ALA A 79 23.83 0.67 7.12
#